data_AF-A0A939W0V9-F1
#
_entry.id   AF-A0A939W0V9-F1
#
_cell.length_a   1.000
_cell.length_b   1.000
_cell.length_c   1.000
_cell.angle_alpha   90.00
_cell.angle_beta   90.00
_cell.angle_gamma   90.00
#
_symmetry.space_group_name_H-M   'P 1'
#
loop_
_entity.id
_entity.type
_entity.pdbx_description
1 polymer ?
#
loop_
_entity_poly.entity_id
_entity_poly.type
_entity_poly.pdbx_seq_one_letter_code
_entity_poly.pdbx_strand_id
1 'polypeptide(L)' 'DKVNPSSLALSGEMLLRFIGWNEAADLVTRGIENAIADKQVTYDFARLMEGANELSCSGFAQAVVERMR' A
#
# COMPACT_ATOMS: atom_id res chain seq x y z
N ASP A 1 -11.08 -4.98 -10.01
CA ASP A 1 -10.48 -3.80 -9.37
C ASP A 1 -11.12 -3.55 -8.00
N LYS A 2 -10.78 -4.36 -6.98
CA LYS A 2 -11.49 -4.33 -5.68
C LYS A 2 -10.68 -4.87 -4.51
N VAL A 3 -9.95 -5.97 -4.73
CA VAL A 3 -9.16 -6.62 -3.68
C VAL A 3 -7.93 -5.79 -3.32
N ASN A 4 -7.50 -5.93 -2.06
CA ASN A 4 -6.31 -5.28 -1.55
C ASN A 4 -5.03 -5.86 -2.19
N PRO A 5 -4.18 -5.04 -2.83
CA PRO A 5 -2.93 -5.51 -3.45
C PRO A 5 -1.77 -5.68 -2.46
N SER A 6 -1.92 -5.29 -1.19
CA SER A 6 -0.81 -5.15 -0.23
C SER A 6 -0.03 -6.45 -0.01
N SER A 7 -0.69 -7.61 -0.03
CA SER A 7 -0.01 -8.91 0.14
C SER A 7 1.07 -9.16 -0.92
N LEU A 8 0.73 -8.94 -2.21
CA LEU A 8 1.67 -9.15 -3.30
C LEU A 8 2.69 -8.00 -3.38
N ALA A 9 2.28 -6.77 -3.07
CA ALA A 9 3.20 -5.63 -3.00
C ALA A 9 4.29 -5.82 -1.94
N LEU A 10 3.92 -6.29 -0.73
CA LEU A 10 4.87 -6.59 0.34
C LEU A 10 5.74 -7.81 0.01
N SER A 11 5.20 -8.80 -0.72
CA SER A 11 6.03 -9.90 -1.23
C SER A 11 7.09 -9.40 -2.24
N GLY A 12 6.73 -8.39 -3.05
CA GLY A 12 7.66 -7.68 -3.92
C GLY A 12 8.70 -6.86 -3.14
N GLU A 13 8.29 -6.18 -2.09
CA GLU A 13 9.20 -5.49 -1.15
C GLU A 13 10.22 -6.47 -0.55
N MET A 14 9.79 -7.65 -0.10
CA MET A 14 10.68 -8.68 0.43
C MET A 14 11.69 -9.16 -0.63
N LEU A 15 11.27 -9.26 -1.89
CA LEU A 15 12.18 -9.56 -3.00
C LEU A 15 13.21 -8.44 -3.19
N LEU A 16 12.79 -7.18 -3.19
CA LEU A 16 13.70 -6.03 -3.28
C LEU A 16 14.76 -6.08 -2.17
N ARG A 17 14.32 -6.37 -0.94
CA ARG A 17 15.22 -6.55 0.20
C ARG A 17 16.17 -7.72 0.01
N PHE A 18 15.70 -8.86 -0.49
CA PHE A 18 16.52 -10.03 -0.77
C PHE A 18 17.62 -9.77 -1.80
N ILE A 19 17.34 -9.01 -2.86
CA ILE A 19 18.32 -8.66 -3.90
C ILE A 19 19.19 -7.46 -3.54
N GLY A 20 19.07 -6.91 -2.33
CA GLY A 20 19.88 -5.81 -1.81
C GLY A 20 19.40 -4.41 -2.21
N TRP A 21 18.19 -4.26 -2.76
CA TRP A 21 17.59 -2.97 -3.12
C TRP A 21 16.79 -2.40 -1.96
N ASN A 22 17.48 -2.14 -0.85
CA ASN A 22 16.84 -1.78 0.42
C ASN A 22 16.10 -0.43 0.35
N GLU A 23 16.67 0.58 -0.32
CA GLU A 23 16.03 1.89 -0.44
C GLU A 23 14.69 1.78 -1.18
N ALA A 24 14.64 0.98 -2.24
CA ALA A 24 13.39 0.74 -2.97
C ALA A 24 12.37 -0.04 -2.11
N ALA A 25 12.83 -1.01 -1.33
CA ALA A 25 11.99 -1.76 -0.40
C ALA A 25 11.35 -0.83 0.65
N ASP A 26 12.15 0.06 1.24
CA ASP A 26 11.70 1.00 2.26
C ASP A 26 10.66 2.01 1.71
N LEU A 27 10.80 2.43 0.44
CA LEU A 27 9.81 3.27 -0.23
C LEU A 27 8.45 2.56 -0.37
N VAL A 28 8.44 1.25 -0.68
CA VAL A 28 7.18 0.48 -0.81
C VAL A 28 6.47 0.37 0.53
N THR A 29 7.18 -0.04 1.58
CA THR A 29 6.60 -0.14 2.93
C THR A 29 6.08 1.21 3.40
N ARG A 30 6.86 2.29 3.26
CA ARG A 30 6.45 3.64 3.63
C ARG A 30 5.20 4.10 2.88
N GLY A 31 5.13 3.85 1.58
CA GLY A 31 3.95 4.19 0.77
C GLY A 31 2.68 3.49 1.26
N ILE A 32 2.77 2.21 1.62
CA ILE A 32 1.64 1.43 2.16
C ILE A 32 1.23 1.94 3.53
N GLU A 33 2.19 2.14 4.45
CA GLU A 33 1.93 2.64 5.79
C GLU A 33 1.25 4.02 5.76
N ASN A 34 1.77 4.94 4.95
CA ASN A 34 1.21 6.28 4.79
C ASN A 34 -0.19 6.24 4.15
N ALA A 35 -0.45 5.36 3.16
CA ALA A 35 -1.77 5.25 2.55
C ALA A 35 -2.82 4.78 3.55
N ILE A 36 -2.46 3.81 4.40
CA ILE A 36 -3.32 3.31 5.48
C ILE A 36 -3.52 4.39 6.55
N ALA A 37 -2.47 5.12 6.94
CA ALA A 37 -2.54 6.20 7.93
C ALA A 37 -3.47 7.35 7.46
N ASP A 38 -3.43 7.69 6.17
CA ASP A 38 -4.32 8.67 5.53
C ASP A 38 -5.73 8.13 5.24
N LYS A 39 -6.02 6.90 5.69
CA LYS A 39 -7.29 6.18 5.47
C LYS A 39 -7.69 6.10 3.99
N GLN A 40 -6.71 6.10 3.08
CA GLN A 40 -6.90 5.83 1.66
C GLN A 40 -6.72 4.32 1.45
N VAL A 41 -7.81 3.56 1.51
CA VAL A 41 -7.72 2.10 1.68
C VAL A 41 -8.76 1.33 0.86
N THR A 42 -8.51 0.04 0.60
CA THR A 42 -9.50 -0.84 -0.03
C THR A 42 -10.61 -1.27 0.94
N TYR A 43 -11.71 -1.80 0.39
CA TYR A 43 -12.94 -2.19 1.13
C TYR A 43 -12.70 -3.01 2.41
N ASP A 44 -11.74 -3.94 2.39
CA ASP A 44 -11.40 -4.82 3.50
C ASP A 44 -10.91 -4.06 4.75
N PHE A 45 -10.18 -2.97 4.56
CA PHE A 45 -9.81 -2.03 5.62
C PHE A 45 -10.92 -1.02 5.89
N ALA A 46 -11.53 -0.46 4.85
CA ALA A 46 -12.54 0.60 4.98
C ALA A 46 -13.71 0.19 5.88
N ARG A 47 -14.17 -1.06 5.77
CA ARG A 47 -15.25 -1.60 6.61
C ARG A 47 -14.92 -1.70 8.11
N LEU A 48 -13.64 -1.54 8.48
CA LEU A 48 -13.14 -1.58 9.86
C LEU A 48 -12.66 -0.20 10.34
N MET A 49 -12.77 0.84 9.51
CA MET A 49 -12.20 2.17 9.76
C MET A 49 -13.26 3.26 9.60
N GLU A 50 -13.48 4.05 10.64
CA GLU A 50 -14.35 5.22 10.55
C GLU A 50 -13.70 6.33 9.73
N GLY A 51 -14.46 6.89 8.78
CA GLY A 51 -14.00 7.98 7.92
C GLY A 51 -12.95 7.57 6.88
N ALA A 52 -12.86 6.27 6.54
CA ALA A 52 -12.00 5.82 5.46
C ALA A 52 -12.54 6.22 4.08
N ASN A 53 -11.63 6.59 3.19
CA ASN A 53 -11.93 6.71 1.77
C ASN A 53 -11.71 5.36 1.10
N GLU A 54 -12.79 4.67 0.74
CA GLU A 54 -12.72 3.39 0.05
C GLU A 54 -12.24 3.59 -1.40
N LEU A 55 -11.13 2.94 -1.73
CA LEU A 55 -10.53 2.94 -3.05
C LEU A 55 -10.65 1.57 -3.72
N SER A 56 -10.56 1.58 -5.05
CA SER A 56 -10.34 0.35 -5.82
C SER A 56 -8.92 -0.18 -5.61
N CYS A 57 -8.61 -1.37 -6.15
CA CYS A 57 -7.26 -1.94 -6.08
C CYS A 57 -6.23 -1.01 -6.76
N SER A 58 -6.57 -0.55 -7.97
CA SER A 58 -5.75 0.38 -8.76
C SER A 58 -5.66 1.76 -8.09
N GLY A 59 -6.76 2.26 -7.52
CA GLY A 59 -6.77 3.51 -6.76
C GLY A 59 -5.88 3.46 -5.52
N PHE A 60 -5.91 2.35 -4.78
CA PHE A 60 -5.02 2.15 -3.65
C PHE A 60 -3.55 2.06 -4.08
N ALA A 61 -3.24 1.37 -5.18
CA ALA A 61 -1.88 1.34 -5.72
C ALA A 61 -1.36 2.75 -6.08
N GLN A 62 -2.20 3.58 -6.69
CA GLN A 62 -1.87 4.98 -6.99
C GLN A 62 -1.63 5.78 -5.70
N ALA A 63 -2.51 5.63 -4.70
CA ALA A 63 -2.38 6.30 -3.40
C ALA A 63 -1.08 5.90 -2.66
N VAL A 64 -0.65 4.64 -2.78
CA VAL A 64 0.63 4.15 -2.25
C VAL A 64 1.81 4.82 -2.94
N VAL A 65 1.82 4.86 -4.27
CA VAL A 65 2.91 5.49 -5.06
C VAL A 65 3.07 6.97 -4.73
N GLU A 66 1.96 7.69 -4.58
CA GLU A 66 1.96 9.12 -4.20
C GLU A 66 2.59 9.37 -2.82
N ARG A 67 2.63 8.35 -1.96
CA ARG A 67 3.07 8.43 -0.55
C ARG A 67 4.40 7.74 -0.28
N MET A 68 5.11 7.32 -1.31
CA MET A 68 6.46 6.74 -1.16
C MET A 68 7.51 7.78 -0.75
N ARG A 69 7.21 9.08 -0.81
CA ARG A 69 8.17 10.17 -0.58
C ARG A 69 8.48 10.38 0.90
#